data_AF-A0A937WN71-F1
#
_entry.id   AF-A0A937WN71-F1
#
_cell.length_a   1.000
_cell.length_b   1.000
_cell.length_c   1.000
_cell.angle_alpha   90.00
_cell.angle_beta   90.00
_cell.angle_gamma   90.00
#
_symmetry.space_group_name_H-M   'P 1'
#
loop_
_entity.id
_entity.type
_entity.pdbx_description
1 polymer ?
#
loop_
_entity_poly.entity_id
_entity_poly.type
_entity_poly.pdbx_seq_one_letter_code
_entity_poly.pdbx_strand_id
1 'polypeptide(L)' 'MDKKKIENAIREILEAIGEDPKRKDIQETPRRVAEMYEEIFFGIKKDPSKELEVILDQRHEEII' A
#
# COMPACT_ATOMS: atom_id res chain seq x y z
N MET A 1 -1.80 4.44 -8.84
CA MET A 1 -0.39 4.03 -8.69
C MET A 1 0.00 3.24 -9.94
N ASP A 2 1.26 3.24 -10.38
CA ASP A 2 1.66 2.45 -11.55
C ASP A 2 2.01 1.02 -11.12
N LYS A 3 1.02 0.11 -11.17
CA LYS A 3 1.18 -1.29 -10.73
C LYS A 3 2.16 -2.07 -11.59
N LYS A 4 2.14 -1.87 -12.92
CA LYS A 4 3.01 -2.62 -13.83
C LYS A 4 4.49 -2.27 -13.63
N LYS A 5 4.78 -1.00 -13.34
CA LYS A 5 6.13 -0.57 -12.96
C LYS A 5 6.58 -1.20 -11.65
N ILE A 6 5.70 -1.30 -10.65
CA ILE A 6 6.00 -1.97 -9.38
C ILE A 6 6.22 -3.46 -9.58
N GLU A 7 5.35 -4.16 -10.32
CA GLU A 7 5.52 -5.59 -10.61
C GLU A 7 6.88 -5.88 -11.26
N ASN A 8 7.30 -5.06 -12.22
CA ASN A 8 8.62 -5.20 -12.84
C ASN A 8 9.75 -4.98 -11.84
N ALA A 9 9.67 -3.94 -10.99
CA ALA A 9 10.66 -3.69 -9.95
C ALA A 9 10.75 -4.83 -8.94
N ILE A 10 9.62 -5.46 -8.57
CA ILE A 10 9.61 -6.63 -7.70
C ILE A 10 10.23 -7.85 -8.38
N ARG A 11 10.03 -8.04 -9.69
CA ARG A 11 10.73 -9.08 -10.45
C ARG A 11 12.25 -8.85 -10.41
N GLU A 12 12.71 -7.62 -10.65
CA GLU A 12 14.12 -7.26 -10.59
C GLU A 12 14.71 -7.52 -9.19
N ILE A 13 13.97 -7.20 -8.12
CA ILE A 13 14.40 -7.49 -6.74
C ILE A 13 14.54 -8.99 -6.51
N LEU A 14 13.56 -9.80 -6.94
CA LEU A 14 13.61 -11.26 -6.81
C LEU A 14 14.83 -11.84 -7.54
N GLU A 15 15.09 -11.40 -8.77
CA GLU A 15 16.27 -11.81 -9.53
C GLU A 15 17.57 -11.39 -8.84
N ALA A 16 17.62 -10.16 -8.30
CA ALA A 16 18.80 -9.64 -7.61
C ALA A 16 19.15 -10.40 -6.33
N ILE A 17 18.16 -11.00 -5.65
CA ILE A 17 18.39 -11.85 -4.47
C ILE A 17 18.63 -13.33 -4.82
N GLY A 18 18.69 -13.68 -6.10
CA GLY A 18 18.95 -15.05 -6.58
C GLY A 18 17.70 -15.94 -6.68
N GLU A 19 16.51 -15.35 -6.62
CA GLU A 19 15.25 -16.09 -6.82
C GLU A 19 14.85 -16.15 -8.29
N ASP A 20 14.17 -17.23 -8.70
CA ASP A 20 13.55 -17.35 -10.04
C ASP A 20 12.12 -16.80 -10.01
N PRO A 21 11.81 -15.64 -10.61
CA PRO A 21 10.46 -15.06 -10.57
C PRO A 21 9.42 -15.86 -11.37
N LYS A 22 9.82 -16.90 -12.10
CA LYS A 22 8.91 -17.78 -12.86
C LYS A 22 8.53 -19.04 -12.09
N ARG A 23 9.11 -19.31 -10.91
CA ARG A 23 8.73 -20.48 -10.11
C ARG A 23 7.30 -20.34 -9.58
N LYS A 24 6.57 -21.46 -9.54
CA LYS A 24 5.12 -21.50 -9.31
C LYS A 24 4.67 -20.86 -7.98
N ASP A 25 5.49 -20.96 -6.93
CA ASP A 25 5.20 -20.47 -5.58
C ASP A 25 5.32 -18.94 -5.45
N ILE A 26 6.07 -18.26 -6.33
CA ILE A 26 6.24 -16.80 -6.30
C ILE A 26 5.96 -16.08 -7.62
N GLN A 27 5.55 -16.77 -8.68
CA GLN A 27 5.23 -16.12 -9.96
C GLN A 27 4.15 -15.02 -9.83
N GLU A 28 3.25 -15.18 -8.86
CA GLU A 28 2.19 -14.22 -8.52
C GLU A 28 2.63 -13.16 -7.48
N THR A 29 3.80 -13.32 -6.86
CA THR A 29 4.29 -12.40 -5.82
C THR A 29 4.43 -10.96 -6.32
N PRO A 30 4.98 -10.67 -7.51
CA PRO A 30 5.05 -9.31 -8.03
C PRO A 30 3.68 -8.60 -8.06
N ARG A 31 2.65 -9.30 -8.56
CA ARG A 31 1.28 -8.78 -8.62
C ARG A 31 0.71 -8.53 -7.23
N ARG A 32 0.83 -9.50 -6.31
CA ARG A 32 0.35 -9.37 -4.92
C ARG A 32 1.02 -8.21 -4.18
N VAL A 33 2.31 -7.97 -4.41
CA VAL A 33 3.03 -6.84 -3.81
C VAL A 33 2.55 -5.50 -4.39
N ALA A 34 2.29 -5.43 -5.70
CA ALA A 34 1.71 -4.23 -6.31
C ALA A 34 0.29 -3.94 -5.80
N GLU A 35 -0.52 -4.96 -5.52
CA GLU A 35 -1.83 -4.82 -4.87
C GLU A 35 -1.69 -4.33 -3.43
N MET A 36 -0.81 -4.97 -2.63
CA MET A 36 -0.53 -4.57 -1.26
C MET A 36 -0.04 -3.11 -1.17
N TYR A 37 0.84 -2.67 -2.06
CA TYR A 37 1.31 -1.28 -2.10
C TYR A 37 0.20 -0.30 -2.45
N GLU A 38 -0.83 -0.72 -3.19
CA GLU A 38 -1.97 0.15 -3.48
C GLU A 38 -2.75 0.44 -2.20
N GLU A 39 -2.93 -0.57 -1.36
CA GLU A 39 -3.63 -0.45 -0.08
C GLU A 39 -2.82 0.36 0.93
N ILE A 40 -1.55 -0.02 1.15
CA ILE A 40 -0.67 0.65 2.12
C ILE A 40 -0.49 2.14 1.77
N PHE A 41 -0.31 2.45 0.49
CA PHE A 41 -0.05 3.82 0.03
C PHE A 41 -1.28 4.55 -0.49
N PHE A 42 -2.48 4.01 -0.27
CA PHE A 42 -3.75 4.60 -0.72
C PHE A 42 -3.90 6.06 -0.25
N GLY A 43 -3.42 6.35 0.96
CA GLY A 43 -3.49 7.69 1.57
C GLY A 43 -2.56 8.74 0.97
N ILE A 44 -1.51 8.39 0.22
CA ILE A 44 -0.50 9.36 -0.27
C ILE A 44 -1.13 10.46 -1.15
N LYS A 45 -2.21 10.14 -1.86
CA LYS A 45 -2.91 11.08 -2.75
C LYS A 45 -4.16 11.69 -2.12
N LYS A 46 -4.39 11.43 -0.83
CA LYS A 46 -5.54 11.93 -0.09
C LYS A 46 -5.14 13.06 0.83
N ASP A 47 -6.09 13.96 1.06
CA ASP A 47 -5.99 14.98 2.10
C ASP A 47 -6.70 14.44 3.35
N PRO A 48 -5.97 14.11 4.44
CA PRO A 48 -6.57 13.53 5.63
C PRO A 48 -7.53 14.49 6.33
N SER A 49 -7.40 15.81 6.12
CA SER A 49 -8.30 16.79 6.73
C SER A 49 -9.74 16.67 6.22
N LYS A 50 -9.93 16.11 5.02
CA LYS A 50 -11.25 15.88 4.42
C LYS A 50 -11.98 14.66 4.97
N GLU A 51 -11.26 13.77 5.68
CA GLU A 51 -11.83 12.58 6.29
C GLU A 51 -12.32 12.86 7.73
N LEU A 52 -12.11 14.08 8.25
CA LEU A 52 -12.55 14.52 9.57
C LEU A 52 -13.75 15.47 9.44
N GLU A 53 -14.88 15.07 10.04
CA GLU A 53 -15.99 15.98 10.31
C GLU A 53 -15.88 16.45 11.77
N VAL A 54 -15.70 17.76 11.98
CA VAL A 54 -15.54 18.33 13.31
C VAL A 54 -16.93 18.59 13.91
N ILE A 55 -17.34 17.74 14.86
CA ILE A 55 -18.55 17.94 15.67
C ILE A 55 -18.13 18.47 17.04
N LEU A 56 -18.44 19.74 17.32
CA LEU A 56 -18.02 20.44 18.56
C LEU A 56 -19.06 20.38 19.68
N ASP A 57 -20.18 19.67 19.52
CA ASP A 57 -21.35 19.80 20.40
C ASP A 57 -21.28 18.96 21.70
N GLN A 58 -20.10 18.46 22.06
CA GLN A 58 -19.90 17.63 23.24
C GLN A 58 -18.97 18.31 24.23
N ARG A 59 -19.55 19.09 25.16
CA ARG A 59 -18.82 19.64 26.31
C ARG A 59 -18.56 18.51 27.32
N HIS A 60 -17.33 18.02 27.36
CA HIS A 60 -16.84 17.14 28.42
C HIS A 60 -15.74 17.87 29.19
N GLU A 61 -15.78 17.80 30.52
CA GLU A 61 -14.77 18.41 31.41
C GLU A 61 -13.72 17.40 31.89
N GLU A 62 -13.72 16.18 31.32
CA GLU A 62 -12.81 15.07 31.64
C GLU A 62 -11.95 14.69 30.42
N ILE A 63 -10.81 14.05 30.67
CA ILE A 63 -9.98 13.46 29.60
C ILE A 63 -10.71 12.26 29.01
N ILE A 64 -10.74 12.18 27.67
CA ILE A 64 -11.24 11.02 26.90
C ILE A 64 -10.09 10.04 26.64
#